data_AF-A0A645BSD1-F1
#
_entry.id   AF-A0A645BSD1-F1
#
_cell.length_a   1.000
_cell.length_b   1.000
_cell.length_c   1.000
_cell.angle_alpha   90.00
_cell.angle_beta   90.00
_cell.angle_gamma   90.00
#
_symmetry.space_group_name_H-M   'P 1'
#
loop_
_entity.id
_entity.type
_entity.pdbx_description
1 polymer ?
#
loop_
_entity_poly.entity_id
_entity_poly.type
_entity_poly.pdbx_seq_one_letter_code
_entity_poly.pdbx_strand_id
1 'polypeptide(L)'
;MKAEQIGWFTKIWGGGYQKSGIPDLILCVNGFFVTVELKAPNGHASELQKMNTARINQSNGIGIILFPDGFEQFKKIMEGVTQCRSHIQELNSLKNVHTSTKCDILTRY
;
A
#
# COMPACT_ATOMS: atom_id res chain seq x y z
N MET A 1 -14.38 0.49 -17.92
CA MET A 1 -14.53 1.68 -17.05
C MET A 1 -13.20 2.41 -16.99
N LYS A 2 -13.18 3.73 -17.11
CA LYS A 2 -12.02 4.55 -16.72
C LYS A 2 -12.22 4.94 -15.25
N ALA A 3 -11.30 4.52 -14.39
CA ALA A 3 -11.26 4.96 -13.01
C ALA A 3 -10.17 6.03 -12.87
N GLU A 4 -10.42 7.06 -12.07
CA GLU A 4 -9.39 8.05 -11.74
C GLU A 4 -8.29 7.40 -10.90
N GLN A 5 -7.03 7.74 -11.21
CA GLN A 5 -5.89 7.27 -10.45
C GLN A 5 -5.74 8.12 -9.18
N ILE A 6 -5.98 7.52 -8.02
CA ILE A 6 -5.93 8.18 -6.70
C ILE A 6 -4.59 8.01 -5.96
N GLY A 7 -3.58 7.42 -6.61
CA GLY A 7 -2.29 7.12 -6.01
C GLY A 7 -1.36 6.32 -6.92
N TRP A 8 -0.29 5.79 -6.34
CA TRP A 8 0.63 4.88 -7.00
C TRP A 8 0.42 3.45 -6.51
N PHE A 9 0.58 2.46 -7.38
CA PHE A 9 0.61 1.06 -6.97
C PHE A 9 1.48 0.21 -7.88
N THR A 10 1.85 -0.97 -7.40
CA THR A 10 2.46 -2.02 -8.20
C THR A 10 1.87 -3.38 -7.84
N LYS A 11 1.75 -4.24 -8.86
CA LYS A 11 1.39 -5.65 -8.71
C LYS A 11 2.67 -6.48 -8.62
N ILE A 12 2.77 -7.26 -7.56
CA ILE A 12 3.86 -8.21 -7.35
C ILE A 12 3.47 -9.54 -7.96
N TRP A 13 4.40 -10.10 -8.75
CA TRP A 13 4.31 -11.42 -9.33
C TRP A 13 5.43 -12.27 -8.76
N GLY A 14 5.10 -13.42 -8.16
CA GLY A 14 6.09 -14.29 -7.55
C GLY A 14 7.24 -14.62 -8.52
N GLY A 15 8.48 -14.51 -8.03
CA GLY A 15 9.69 -14.82 -8.80
C GLY A 15 10.90 -15.06 -7.91
N GLY A 16 11.96 -15.65 -8.47
CA GLY A 16 13.13 -16.11 -7.71
C GLY A 16 13.95 -15.02 -6.99
N TYR A 17 13.73 -13.74 -7.32
CA TYR A 17 14.42 -12.60 -6.72
C TYR A 17 13.59 -11.88 -5.65
N GLN A 18 12.37 -12.35 -5.37
CA GLN A 18 11.47 -11.72 -4.41
C GLN A 18 11.44 -12.49 -3.10
N LYS A 19 11.18 -11.77 -2.01
CA LYS A 19 10.95 -12.38 -0.70
C LYS A 19 9.62 -13.13 -0.72
N SER A 20 9.59 -14.34 -0.17
CA SER A 20 8.36 -15.11 -0.03
C SER A 20 7.33 -14.38 0.85
N GLY A 21 6.06 -14.48 0.46
CA GLY A 21 4.94 -13.90 1.21
C GLY A 21 4.84 -12.37 1.16
N ILE A 22 5.52 -11.70 0.22
CA ILE A 22 5.24 -10.28 -0.08
C ILE A 22 3.78 -10.16 -0.55
N PRO A 23 3.01 -9.16 -0.06
CA PRO A 23 1.65 -8.92 -0.54
C PRO A 23 1.57 -8.70 -2.05
N ASP A 24 0.53 -9.25 -2.66
CA ASP A 24 0.19 -9.13 -4.08
C ASP A 24 0.21 -7.69 -4.64
N LEU A 25 -0.29 -6.72 -3.88
CA LEU A 25 -0.34 -5.31 -4.27
C LEU A 25 0.35 -4.46 -3.20
N ILE A 26 1.14 -3.50 -3.66
CA ILE A 26 1.75 -2.46 -2.84
C ILE A 26 1.27 -1.12 -3.37
N LEU A 27 0.70 -0.29 -2.51
CA LEU A 27 0.06 0.97 -2.87
C LEU A 27 0.53 2.11 -1.98
N CYS A 28 0.56 3.30 -2.56
CA CYS A 28 0.66 4.58 -1.85
C CYS A 28 -0.51 5.45 -2.30
N VAL A 29 -1.49 5.65 -1.41
CA VAL A 29 -2.73 6.39 -1.69
C VAL A 29 -2.85 7.51 -0.67
N ASN A 30 -2.95 8.76 -1.12
CA ASN A 30 -2.99 9.93 -0.24
C ASN A 30 -1.86 9.95 0.82
N GLY A 31 -0.65 9.49 0.45
CA GLY A 31 0.50 9.39 1.36
C GLY A 31 0.47 8.22 2.34
N PHE A 32 -0.60 7.42 2.36
CA PHE A 32 -0.70 6.22 3.19
C PHE A 32 -0.14 5.00 2.46
N PHE A 33 0.67 4.21 3.17
CA PHE A 33 1.16 2.92 2.71
C PHE A 33 0.08 1.85 2.91
N VAL A 34 -0.35 1.23 1.82
CA VAL A 34 -1.38 0.17 1.81
C VAL A 34 -0.82 -1.05 1.08
N THR A 35 -1.13 -2.25 1.58
CA THR A 35 -0.82 -3.50 0.89
C THR A 35 -2.04 -4.39 0.85
N VAL A 36 -2.17 -5.17 -0.23
CA VAL A 36 -3.28 -6.10 -0.40
C VAL A 36 -2.74 -7.45 -0.86
N GLU A 37 -2.99 -8.49 -0.08
CA GLU A 37 -2.78 -9.88 -0.43
C GLU A 37 -4.10 -10.45 -0.98
N LEU A 38 -4.15 -10.82 -2.26
CA LEU A 38 -5.37 -11.25 -2.92
C LEU A 38 -5.60 -12.76 -2.68
N LYS A 39 -6.86 -13.14 -2.53
CA LYS A 39 -7.28 -14.54 -2.44
C LYS A 39 -8.41 -14.85 -3.39
N ALA A 40 -8.42 -16.09 -3.86
CA ALA A 40 -9.59 -16.67 -4.50
C ALA A 40 -10.70 -16.89 -3.47
N PRO A 41 -11.97 -17.10 -3.87
CA PRO A 41 -13.09 -17.31 -2.93
C PRO A 41 -12.82 -18.38 -1.87
N ASN A 42 -12.17 -19.49 -2.27
CA ASN A 42 -11.78 -20.59 -1.38
C ASN A 42 -10.26 -20.63 -1.12
N GLY A 43 -9.57 -19.52 -1.36
CA GLY A 43 -8.13 -19.41 -1.12
C GLY A 43 -7.81 -19.31 0.37
N HIS A 44 -6.56 -19.58 0.73
CA HIS A 44 -6.09 -19.38 2.10
C HIS A 44 -4.82 -18.52 2.11
N ALA A 45 -4.75 -17.60 3.08
CA ALA A 45 -3.50 -16.92 3.37
C ALA A 45 -2.59 -17.85 4.15
N SER A 46 -1.34 -17.99 3.69
CA SER A 46 -0.31 -18.70 4.45
C SER A 46 0.03 -17.94 5.74
N GLU A 47 0.60 -18.63 6.72
CA GLU A 47 1.05 -18.01 7.97
C GLU A 47 2.06 -16.88 7.73
N LEU A 48 2.94 -17.04 6.73
CA LEU A 48 3.89 -16.01 6.35
C LEU A 48 3.20 -14.74 5.82
N GLN A 49 2.16 -14.90 5.00
CA GLN A 49 1.37 -13.78 4.47
C GLN A 49 0.59 -13.08 5.58
N LYS A 50 -0.01 -13.84 6.50
CA LYS A 50 -0.68 -13.29 7.69
C LYS A 50 0.30 -12.50 8.56
N MET A 51 1.48 -13.06 8.83
CA MET A 51 2.53 -12.40 9.61
C MET A 51 2.99 -11.10 8.95
N ASN A 52 3.26 -11.09 7.65
CA ASN A 52 3.65 -9.88 6.94
C ASN A 52 2.54 -8.82 6.97
N THR A 53 1.29 -9.23 6.74
CA THR A 53 0.11 -8.34 6.84
C THR A 53 0.00 -7.72 8.24
N ALA A 54 0.15 -8.53 9.29
CA ALA A 54 0.11 -8.05 10.67
C ALA A 54 1.24 -7.06 10.98
N ARG A 55 2.47 -7.33 10.54
CA ARG A 55 3.62 -6.43 10.73
C ARG A 55 3.42 -5.07 10.03
N ILE A 56 2.79 -5.06 8.86
CA ILE A 56 2.47 -3.82 8.15
C ILE A 56 1.49 -2.98 8.96
N ASN A 57 0.43 -3.61 9.47
CA ASN A 57 -0.54 -2.93 10.35
C ASN A 57 0.10 -2.41 11.64
N GLN A 58 1.00 -3.20 12.26
CA GLN A 58 1.77 -2.76 13.45
C GLN A 58 2.73 -1.59 13.15
N SER A 59 3.07 -1.37 11.88
CA SER A 59 3.96 -0.30 11.44
C SER A 59 3.18 0.94 10.94
N ASN A 60 1.91 1.07 11.32
CA ASN A 60 0.99 2.15 10.90
C ASN A 60 0.66 2.17 9.39
N GLY A 61 0.97 1.10 8.66
CA GLY A 61 0.43 0.89 7.31
C GLY A 61 -0.94 0.21 7.36
N ILE A 62 -1.55 0.01 6.19
CA ILE A 62 -2.81 -0.72 6.04
C ILE A 62 -2.53 -2.02 5.30
N GLY A 63 -2.49 -3.15 6.01
CA GLY A 63 -2.33 -4.48 5.43
C GLY A 63 -3.66 -5.22 5.34
N ILE A 64 -4.06 -5.63 4.13
CA ILE A 64 -5.35 -6.26 3.85
C ILE A 64 -5.13 -7.64 3.22
N ILE A 65 -5.80 -8.67 3.72
CA ILE A 65 -6.02 -9.91 2.96
C ILE A 65 -7.40 -9.79 2.33
N LEU A 66 -7.46 -9.73 1.00
CA LEU A 66 -8.68 -9.42 0.26
C LEU A 66 -9.20 -10.65 -0.49
N PHE A 67 -10.39 -11.08 -0.09
CA PHE A 67 -11.21 -12.04 -0.82
C PHE A 67 -12.16 -11.31 -1.77
N PRO A 68 -12.72 -11.98 -2.81
CA PRO A 68 -13.53 -11.30 -3.82
C PRO A 68 -14.81 -10.69 -3.29
N ASP A 69 -15.44 -11.31 -2.28
CA ASP A 69 -16.62 -10.80 -1.58
C ASP A 69 -16.34 -9.54 -0.74
N GLY A 70 -15.08 -9.34 -0.33
CA GLY A 70 -14.62 -8.14 0.37
C GLY A 70 -14.37 -6.92 -0.52
N PHE A 71 -14.51 -7.02 -1.85
CA PHE A 71 -14.12 -5.95 -2.77
C PHE A 71 -14.89 -4.64 -2.55
N GLU A 72 -16.18 -4.70 -2.25
CA GLU A 72 -16.98 -3.51 -1.94
C GLU A 72 -16.52 -2.81 -0.64
N GLN A 73 -16.12 -3.59 0.37
CA GLN A 73 -15.54 -3.04 1.59
C GLN A 73 -14.18 -2.39 1.32
N PHE A 74 -13.34 -3.03 0.50
CA PHE A 74 -12.05 -2.48 0.09
C PHE A 74 -12.20 -1.11 -0.58
N LYS A 75 -13.17 -0.94 -1.49
CA LYS A 75 -13.44 0.37 -2.11
C LYS A 75 -13.78 1.45 -1.08
N LYS A 76 -14.65 1.14 -0.12
CA LYS A 76 -15.01 2.08 0.98
C LYS A 76 -13.80 2.45 1.83
N ILE A 77 -12.90 1.51 2.09
CA ILE A 77 -11.64 1.80 2.80
C ILE A 77 -10.79 2.76 1.98
N MET A 78 -10.64 2.54 0.67
CA MET A 78 -9.89 3.44 -0.22
C MET A 78 -10.52 4.83 -0.30
N GLU A 79 -11.85 4.94 -0.38
CA GLU A 79 -12.57 6.22 -0.30
C GLU A 79 -12.33 6.94 1.04
N GLY A 80 -12.27 6.19 2.15
CA GLY A 80 -11.90 6.77 3.43
C GLY A 80 -10.45 7.28 3.45
N VAL A 81 -9.52 6.49 2.90
CA VAL A 81 -8.09 6.85 2.83
C VAL A 81 -7.88 8.14 2.03
N THR A 82 -8.61 8.36 0.92
CA THR A 82 -8.49 9.61 0.14
C THR A 82 -9.02 10.84 0.88
N GLN A 83 -9.87 10.66 1.89
CA GLN A 83 -10.43 11.75 2.71
C GLN A 83 -9.61 12.01 3.98
N CYS A 84 -8.71 11.10 4.36
CA CYS A 84 -7.88 11.27 5.54
C CYS A 84 -6.94 12.48 5.41
N ARG A 85 -6.85 13.26 6.48
CA ARG A 85 -5.91 14.39 6.62
C ARG A 85 -4.81 14.01 7.61
N SER A 86 -3.85 13.20 7.18
CA SER A 86 -2.64 12.91 7.98
C SER A 86 -1.61 14.04 7.85
N HIS A 87 -0.50 13.91 8.57
CA HIS A 87 0.65 14.83 8.72
C HIS A 87 1.48 15.01 7.42
N ILE A 88 0.82 15.03 6.27
CA ILE A 88 1.40 15.27 4.95
C ILE A 88 2.20 16.58 4.94
N GLN A 89 1.75 17.62 5.65
CA GLN A 89 2.45 18.90 5.74
C GLN A 89 3.81 18.77 6.44
N GLU A 90 3.89 18.08 7.58
CA GLU A 90 5.15 17.83 8.29
C GLU A 90 6.10 16.98 7.45
N LEU A 91 5.59 15.92 6.82
CA LEU A 91 6.38 15.08 5.92
C LEU A 91 6.87 15.86 4.69
N ASN A 92 6.06 16.76 4.13
CA ASN A 92 6.44 17.63 3.02
C ASN A 92 7.52 18.62 3.44
N SER A 93 7.40 19.24 4.61
CA SER A 93 8.44 20.12 5.16
C SER A 93 9.75 19.37 5.36
N LEU A 94 9.70 18.16 5.93
CA LEU A 94 10.86 17.28 6.09
C LEU A 94 11.52 16.99 4.73
N LYS A 95 10.73 16.56 3.74
CA LYS A 95 11.23 16.29 2.38
C LYS A 95 11.91 17.52 1.78
N ASN A 96 11.26 18.68 1.83
CA ASN A 96 11.79 19.91 1.25
C ASN A 96 13.11 20.36 1.88
N VAL A 97 13.24 20.27 3.21
CA VAL A 97 14.46 20.69 3.93
C VAL A 97 15.62 19.72 3.67
N HIS A 98 15.33 18.44 3.42
CA HIS A 98 16.35 17.40 3.24
C HIS A 98 16.64 17.02 1.78
N THR A 99 16.01 17.66 0.80
CA THR A 99 16.40 17.52 -0.60
C THR A 99 17.85 17.97 -0.77
N SER A 100 18.74 17.05 -1.12
CA SER A 100 20.17 17.33 -1.32
C SER A 100 20.73 16.53 -2.49
N THR A 101 21.82 16.98 -3.09
CA THR A 101 22.47 16.28 -4.21
C THR A 101 23.05 14.91 -3.81
N LYS A 102 23.20 14.63 -2.51
CA LYS A 102 23.67 13.33 -1.98
C LYS A 102 22.53 12.37 -1.60
N CYS A 103 21.30 12.88 -1.48
CA CYS A 103 20.08 12.15 -1.20
C CYS A 103 18.93 12.94 -1.81
N ASP A 104 18.72 12.74 -3.10
CA ASP A 104 17.76 13.55 -3.86
C ASP A 104 16.35 13.01 -3.68
N ILE A 105 15.46 13.86 -3.19
CA ILE A 105 14.04 13.55 -3.05
C ILE A 105 13.35 14.10 -4.29
N LEU A 106 13.25 13.24 -5.31
CA LEU A 106 12.63 13.59 -6.58
C LEU A 106 11.14 13.87 -6.39
N THR A 107 10.75 15.13 -6.62
CA THR A 107 9.35 15.59 -6.50
C THR A 107 8.70 15.89 -7.85
N ARG A 108 9.48 15.79 -8.94
CA ARG A 108 9.06 16.03 -10.33
C ARG A 108 9.79 15.04 -11.24
N TYR A 109 9.13 14.60 -12.30
CA TYR A 109 9.68 13.73 -13.35
C TYR A 109 9.19 14.18 -14.72
#